data_AF-A0A7C5R8A3-F1
#
_entry.id   AF-A0A7C5R8A3-F1
#
_cell.length_a   1.000
_cell.length_b   1.000
_cell.length_c   1.000
_cell.angle_alpha   90.00
_cell.angle_beta   90.00
_cell.angle_gamma   90.00
#
_symmetry.space_group_name_H-M   'P 1'
#
loop_
_entity.id
_entity.type
_entity.pdbx_description
1 polymer ?
#
loop_
_entity_poly.entity_id
_entity_poly.type
_entity_poly.pdbx_seq_one_letter_code
_entity_poly.pdbx_strand_id
1 'polypeptide(L)' 'MDTLACEIAVLVKDERWHETSGLEGLCARALKAIQYVAKTAPFGELSLAFVDDAEIQLLNRDYRGQDKPTNVLS' A
#
# COMPACT_ATOMS: atom_id res chain seq x y z
N MET A 1 24.03 4.16 -4.65
CA MET A 1 22.60 3.92 -4.97
C MET A 1 22.08 3.09 -3.81
N ASP A 2 21.35 3.70 -2.87
CA ASP A 2 20.76 2.98 -1.74
C ASP A 2 19.62 2.11 -2.28
N THR A 3 19.92 0.85 -2.56
CA THR A 3 18.93 -0.13 -2.99
C THR A 3 18.05 -0.44 -1.78
N LEU A 4 16.76 -0.15 -1.87
CA LEU A 4 15.77 -0.64 -0.90
C LEU A 4 15.88 -2.18 -0.90
N ALA A 5 16.00 -2.79 0.28
CA ALA A 5 16.01 -4.26 0.36
C ALA A 5 14.63 -4.89 0.12
N CYS A 6 13.57 -4.07 0.07
CA CYS A 6 12.21 -4.46 -0.24
C CYS A 6 11.74 -3.76 -1.51
N GLU A 7 11.24 -4.55 -2.46
CA GLU A 7 10.60 -4.07 -3.68
C GLU A 7 9.20 -3.56 -3.35
N ILE A 8 8.81 -2.41 -3.92
CA ILE A 8 7.46 -1.88 -3.75
C ILE A 8 6.75 -1.93 -5.10
N ALA A 9 5.60 -2.59 -5.13
CA ALA A 9 4.64 -2.47 -6.22
C ALA A 9 3.49 -1.58 -5.78
N VAL A 10 3.23 -0.52 -6.54
CA VAL A 10 2.07 0.36 -6.33
C VAL A 10 1.11 0.15 -7.50
N LEU A 11 -0.13 -0.25 -7.17
CA LEU A 11 -1.21 -0.40 -8.12
C LEU A 11 -2.30 0.63 -7.79
N VAL A 12 -2.61 1.50 -8.75
CA VAL A 12 -3.74 2.41 -8.67
C VAL A 12 -4.87 1.85 -9.54
N LYS A 13 -5.97 1.40 -8.91
CA LYS A 13 -7.14 0.86 -9.62
C LYS A 13 -8.24 1.89 -9.81
N ASP A 14 -8.25 2.93 -8.98
CA ASP A 14 -9.16 4.06 -9.07
C ASP A 14 -8.37 5.35 -9.36
N GLU A 15 -8.69 5.98 -10.49
CA GLU A 15 -8.00 7.17 -10.99
C GLU A 15 -8.09 8.37 -10.05
N ARG A 16 -9.08 8.43 -9.15
CA ARG A 16 -9.20 9.50 -8.14
C ARG A 16 -7.97 9.59 -7.23
N TRP A 17 -7.23 8.49 -7.06
CA TRP A 17 -5.96 8.50 -6.32
C TRP A 17 -4.84 9.26 -7.04
N HIS A 18 -4.93 9.51 -8.35
CA HIS A 18 -3.98 10.37 -9.05
C HIS A 18 -4.06 11.83 -8.63
N GLU A 19 -5.19 12.28 -8.06
CA GLU A 19 -5.30 13.60 -7.43
C GLU A 19 -4.39 13.70 -6.19
N THR A 20 -4.06 12.56 -5.57
CA THR A 20 -3.09 12.48 -4.49
C THR A 20 -1.67 12.60 -5.06
N SER A 21 -1.20 13.83 -5.13
CA SER A 21 0.12 14.17 -5.67
C SER A 21 1.24 13.39 -4.96
N GLY A 22 2.01 12.63 -5.74
CA GLY A 22 3.22 11.94 -5.27
C GLY A 22 2.96 10.68 -4.44
N LEU A 23 1.86 9.96 -4.70
CA LEU A 23 1.48 8.72 -4.00
C LEU A 23 2.61 7.68 -3.93
N GLU A 24 3.22 7.32 -5.06
CA GLU A 24 4.36 6.40 -5.11
C GLU A 24 5.54 6.92 -4.28
N GLY A 25 5.83 8.22 -4.38
CA GLY A 25 6.87 8.87 -3.59
C GLY A 25 6.58 8.83 -2.10
N LEU A 26 5.31 8.93 -1.69
CA LEU A 26 4.88 8.77 -0.31
C LEU A 26 5.11 7.34 0.19
N CYS A 27 4.74 6.32 -0.60
CA CYS A 27 4.99 4.91 -0.30
C CYS A 27 6.49 4.63 -0.13
N ALA A 28 7.32 5.12 -1.05
CA ALA A 28 8.77 4.95 -0.98
C ALA A 28 9.39 5.65 0.25
N ARG A 29 8.92 6.85 0.61
CA ARG A 29 9.37 7.54 1.83
C ARG A 29 8.96 6.78 3.09
N ALA A 30 7.74 6.26 3.15
CA ALA A 30 7.27 5.45 4.27
C ALA A 30 8.13 4.19 4.46
N LEU A 31 8.43 3.47 3.37
CA LEU A 31 9.29 2.28 3.46
C LEU A 31 10.72 2.62 3.92
N LYS A 32 11.30 3.72 3.42
CA LYS A 32 12.62 4.20 3.91
C LYS A 32 12.61 4.48 5.40
N ALA A 33 11.56 5.12 5.91
CA ALA A 33 11.42 5.38 7.34
C ALA A 33 11.31 4.07 8.15
N ILE A 34 10.54 3.10 7.65
CA ILE A 34 10.43 1.76 8.27
C ILE A 34 11.78 1.06 8.30
N GLN A 35 12.52 1.04 7.20
CA GLN A 35 13.86 0.43 7.14
C GLN A 35 14.83 1.06 8.14
N TYR A 36 14.79 2.39 8.25
CA TYR A 36 15.60 3.12 9.22
C TYR A 36 15.29 2.72 10.67
N VAL A 37 14.00 2.61 11.02
CA VAL A 37 13.56 2.26 12.38
C VAL A 37 13.77 0.79 12.71
N ALA A 38 13.42 -0.11 11.78
CA ALA A 38 13.51 -1.55 11.98
C ALA A 38 14.96 -2.03 12.14
N LYS A 39 15.94 -1.25 11.67
CA LYS A 39 17.37 -1.63 11.58
C LYS A 39 17.60 -2.96 10.84
N THR A 40 16.59 -3.41 10.13
CA THR A 40 16.60 -4.57 9.27
C THR A 40 16.14 -4.11 7.90
N ALA A 41 16.81 -4.60 6.89
CA ALA A 41 16.35 -4.49 5.52
C ALA A 41 15.43 -5.71 5.31
N PRO A 42 14.09 -5.60 5.36
CA PRO A 42 13.25 -6.73 5.01
C PRO A 42 13.55 -7.06 3.55
N PHE A 43 14.15 -8.22 3.31
CA PHE A 43 14.20 -8.81 1.97
C PHE A 43 12.78 -9.27 1.65
N GLY A 44 12.17 -8.71 0.61
CA GLY A 44 10.81 -9.07 0.22
C GLY A 44 10.17 -8.09 -0.74
N GLU A 45 8.88 -8.29 -0.99
CA GLU A 45 8.06 -7.42 -1.83
C GLU A 45 6.86 -6.93 -1.02
N LEU A 46 6.54 -5.63 -1.16
CA LEU A 46 5.33 -5.01 -0.62
C LEU A 46 4.47 -4.49 -1.76
N SER A 47 3.30 -5.09 -1.94
CA SER A 47 2.27 -4.61 -2.87
C SER A 47 1.27 -3.70 -2.16
N LEU A 48 1.03 -2.52 -2.71
CA LEU A 48 0.05 -1.54 -2.25
C LEU A 48 -0.97 -1.27 -3.36
N ALA A 49 -2.23 -1.61 -3.10
CA ALA A 49 -3.33 -1.35 -4.02
C ALA A 49 -4.22 -0.21 -3.52
N PHE A 50 -4.40 0.81 -4.34
CA PHE A 50 -5.30 1.94 -4.10
C PHE A 50 -6.59 1.72 -4.89
N VAL A 51 -7.68 1.51 -4.16
CA VAL A 51 -8.99 1.11 -4.71
C VAL A 51 -10.08 2.06 -4.21
N ASP A 52 -11.30 1.87 -4.71
CA ASP A 52 -12.47 2.62 -4.25
C ASP A 52 -13.19 1.95 -3.06
N ASP A 53 -14.21 2.63 -2.53
CA ASP A 53 -15.01 2.14 -1.40
C ASP A 53 -15.77 0.84 -1.72
N ALA A 54 -16.18 0.66 -2.98
CA ALA A 54 -16.93 -0.52 -3.41
C ALA A 54 -16.01 -1.75 -3.44
N GLU A 55 -14.82 -1.61 -4.01
CA GLU A 55 -13.83 -2.67 -4.08
C GLU A 55 -13.25 -2.99 -2.70
N ILE A 56 -12.95 -2.01 -1.85
CA ILE A 56 -12.47 -2.31 -0.49
C ILE A 56 -13.55 -2.97 0.38
N GLN A 57 -14.82 -2.62 0.20
CA GLN A 57 -15.94 -3.31 0.86
C GLN A 57 -16.05 -4.76 0.39
N LEU A 58 -15.96 -5.00 -0.92
CA LEU A 58 -15.95 -6.33 -1.51
C LEU A 58 -14.82 -7.18 -0.91
N LEU A 59 -13.59 -6.65 -0.88
CA LEU A 59 -12.43 -7.33 -0.29
C LEU A 59 -12.62 -7.56 1.22
N ASN A 60 -13.16 -6.59 1.96
CA ASN A 60 -13.39 -6.74 3.40
C ASN A 60 -14.43 -7.82 3.71
N ARG A 61 -15.47 -7.92 2.88
CA ARG A 61 -16.45 -9.01 2.97
C ARG A 61 -15.79 -10.35 2.67
N ASP A 62 -15.06 -10.45 1.56
CA ASP A 62 -14.57 -11.73 1.06
C ASP A 62 -13.42 -12.29 1.93
N TYR A 63 -12.55 -11.42 2.47
CA TYR A 63 -11.40 -11.86 3.29
C TYR A 63 -11.63 -11.80 4.80
N ARG A 64 -12.52 -10.93 5.29
CA ARG A 64 -12.77 -10.74 6.74
C ARG A 64 -14.21 -11.03 7.17
N GLY A 65 -15.11 -11.37 6.23
CA GLY A 65 -16.53 -11.58 6.51
C GLY A 65 -17.29 -10.31 6.88
N GLN A 66 -16.71 -9.12 6.61
CA GLN A 66 -17.28 -7.84 7.00
C GLN A 66 -17.80 -7.09 5.78
N ASP A 67 -19.12 -7.14 5.55
CA ASP A 67 -19.77 -6.42 4.45
C ASP A 67 -19.97 -4.93 4.75
N LYS A 68 -18.85 -4.22 4.87
CA LYS A 68 -18.77 -2.77 5.04
C LYS A 68 -17.42 -2.26 4.52
N PRO A 69 -17.32 -1.01 4.04
CA PRO A 69 -16.04 -0.43 3.67
C PRO A 69 -15.09 -0.35 4.88
N THR A 70 -13.79 -0.37 4.60
CA THR A 70 -12.71 -0.12 5.57
C THR A 70 -11.65 0.75 4.90
N ASN A 71 -10.91 1.55 5.67
CA ASN A 71 -9.87 2.41 5.12
C ASN A 71 -8.64 1.64 4.63
N VAL A 72 -8.38 0.46 5.22
CA VAL A 72 -7.23 -0.38 4.89
C VAL A 72 -7.54 -1.86 5.11
N LEU A 73 -6.96 -2.69 4.26
CA LEU A 73 -6.95 -4.15 4.35
C LEU A 73 -5.51 -4.65 4.18
N SER A 74 -5.12 -5.59 5.03
CA SER A 74 -3.83 -6.25 5.12
C SER A 74 -4.03 -7.67 5.60
#